data_AF-A0A2K3PGB9-F1
#
_entry.id   AF-A0A2K3PGB9-F1
#
_cell.length_a   1.000
_cell.length_b   1.000
_cell.length_c   1.000
_cell.angle_alpha   90.00
_cell.angle_beta   90.00
_cell.angle_gamma   90.00
#
_symmetry.space_group_name_H-M   'P 1'
#
loop_
_entity.id
_entity.type
_entity.pdbx_description
1 polymer ?
#
loop_
_entity_poly.entity_id
_entity_poly.type
_entity_poly.pdbx_seq_one_letter_code
_entity_poly.pdbx_strand_id
1 'polypeptide(L)'
;MKRAVRDVELMRLLPQLKDPQSELLLLRSCMGIAKLFFGLRTCQPIHMEQATILFDKELRGVVEDIVVGGGPYFGDLQWRVASLHIRVGGLGLYSTVEVALYAFVASRALTWVLQDYILRDGGIYGMDSDFNIALDGLRDMLPTFDISSFASKDTVPQKAQHVLASRLFSKIVQDMEVNFDMTIRQKAVFGCLQASHAQNFLLAIPIDGLGQHMSPPVEYRIILRYRLMIPIFPIDEFFPVCRKSCLDQIGEHAVHCKELPGFKYRHDFVMDVLCDIFKRAGVSVKKEVPVNFLTDPQEGRSTLRPADVLVYGGIGRKHACVDLTRVSPLVGLRTGDFIVGQEALKAASSKVVKHEKACSDNQHVFIPFAFDTFGFLAPDVVDLLKR
;
A
#
# COMPACT_ATOMS: atom_id res chain seq x y z
N MET A 1 4.50 -16.71 -26.11
CA MET A 1 5.93 -17.00 -25.88
C MET A 1 6.87 -15.84 -26.27
N LYS A 2 7.07 -15.50 -27.56
CA LYS A 2 8.06 -14.47 -27.99
C LYS A 2 7.97 -13.14 -27.24
N ARG A 3 6.75 -12.66 -26.96
CA ARG A 3 6.52 -11.43 -26.18
C ARG A 3 7.02 -11.57 -24.74
N ALA A 4 6.65 -12.64 -24.05
CA ALA A 4 7.11 -12.92 -22.69
C ALA A 4 8.64 -12.98 -22.60
N VAL A 5 9.32 -13.63 -23.56
CA VAL A 5 10.79 -13.67 -23.63
C VAL A 5 11.40 -12.26 -23.72
N ARG A 6 10.87 -11.41 -24.62
CA ARG A 6 11.35 -10.03 -24.75
C ARG A 6 11.09 -9.19 -23.50
N ASP A 7 9.94 -9.36 -22.87
CA ASP A 7 9.61 -8.65 -21.64
C ASP A 7 10.53 -9.08 -20.49
N VAL A 8 10.84 -10.38 -20.39
CA VAL A 8 11.82 -10.92 -19.44
C VAL A 8 13.22 -10.35 -19.68
N GLU A 9 13.68 -10.30 -20.93
CA GLU A 9 14.96 -9.68 -21.29
C GLU A 9 15.02 -8.23 -20.83
N LEU A 10 13.92 -7.48 -20.97
CA LEU A 10 13.82 -6.10 -20.51
C LEU A 10 13.86 -5.99 -18.99
N MET A 11 13.15 -6.86 -18.26
CA MET A 11 13.18 -6.86 -16.79
C MET A 11 14.61 -7.07 -16.24
N ARG A 12 15.41 -7.90 -16.89
CA ARG A 12 16.81 -8.17 -16.50
C ARG A 12 17.72 -6.95 -16.62
N LEU A 13 17.30 -5.89 -17.31
CA LEU A 13 18.04 -4.63 -17.41
C LEU A 13 17.74 -3.67 -16.26
N LEU A 14 16.68 -3.91 -15.45
CA LEU A 14 16.29 -3.03 -14.35
C LEU A 14 17.42 -2.72 -13.36
N PRO A 15 18.25 -3.70 -12.92
CA PRO A 15 19.32 -3.43 -11.97
C PRO A 15 20.38 -2.43 -12.45
N GLN A 16 20.41 -2.10 -13.75
CA GLN A 16 21.30 -1.07 -14.29
C GLN A 16 20.94 0.34 -13.79
N LEU A 17 19.70 0.55 -13.35
CA LEU A 17 19.26 1.83 -12.76
C LEU A 17 19.90 2.09 -11.40
N LYS A 18 20.24 1.02 -10.66
CA LYS A 18 20.80 1.09 -9.30
C LYS A 18 19.91 1.91 -8.35
N ASP A 19 18.61 1.89 -8.61
CA ASP A 19 17.62 2.68 -7.88
C ASP A 19 16.33 1.84 -7.70
N PRO A 20 16.16 1.16 -6.56
CA PRO A 20 15.06 0.22 -6.33
C PRO A 20 13.69 0.90 -6.37
N GLN A 21 13.61 2.20 -6.08
CA GLN A 21 12.37 2.96 -6.21
C GLN A 21 11.94 3.10 -7.68
N SER A 22 12.85 3.53 -8.56
CA SER A 22 12.61 3.60 -10.01
C SER A 22 12.43 2.21 -10.61
N GLU A 23 13.23 1.22 -10.20
CA GLU A 23 13.13 -0.16 -10.66
C GLU A 23 11.74 -0.73 -10.41
N LEU A 24 11.23 -0.62 -9.17
CA LEU A 24 9.90 -1.12 -8.82
C LEU A 24 8.79 -0.35 -9.55
N LEU A 25 8.92 0.97 -9.67
CA LEU A 25 7.95 1.81 -10.38
C LEU A 25 7.85 1.40 -11.86
N LEU A 26 8.99 1.23 -12.54
CA LEU A 26 9.06 0.83 -13.94
C LEU A 26 8.62 -0.62 -14.14
N LEU A 27 8.99 -1.52 -13.24
CA LEU A 27 8.53 -2.90 -13.27
C LEU A 27 7.00 -2.94 -13.23
N ARG A 28 6.37 -2.28 -12.25
CA ARG A 28 4.91 -2.26 -12.11
C ARG A 28 4.21 -1.57 -13.29
N SER A 29 4.75 -0.45 -13.74
CA SER A 29 4.05 0.43 -14.71
C SER A 29 4.25 0.00 -16.16
N CYS A 30 5.43 -0.53 -16.48
CA CYS A 30 5.90 -0.68 -17.86
C CYS A 30 6.29 -2.11 -18.23
N MET A 31 6.77 -2.93 -17.28
CA MET A 31 7.39 -4.22 -17.62
C MET A 31 6.65 -5.43 -17.03
N GLY A 32 5.73 -5.22 -16.09
CA GLY A 32 4.91 -6.26 -15.48
C GLY A 32 3.78 -6.73 -16.39
N ILE A 33 2.69 -7.22 -15.78
CA ILE A 33 1.58 -7.85 -16.50
C ILE A 33 0.95 -6.98 -17.62
N ALA A 34 1.13 -5.66 -17.57
CA ALA A 34 0.70 -4.72 -18.60
C ALA A 34 1.11 -5.15 -20.03
N LYS A 35 2.30 -5.75 -20.18
CA LYS A 35 2.79 -6.21 -21.49
C LYS A 35 2.10 -7.48 -22.00
N LEU A 36 1.63 -8.33 -21.09
CA LEU A 36 0.99 -9.60 -21.40
C LEU A 36 -0.54 -9.55 -21.37
N PHE A 37 -1.15 -8.52 -20.79
CA PHE A 37 -2.61 -8.41 -20.63
C PHE A 37 -3.40 -8.63 -21.92
N PHE A 38 -2.91 -8.10 -23.05
CA PHE A 38 -3.56 -8.34 -24.34
C PHE A 38 -3.61 -9.84 -24.69
N GLY A 39 -2.50 -10.55 -24.53
CA GLY A 39 -2.43 -11.99 -24.76
C GLY A 39 -3.30 -12.76 -23.77
N LEU A 40 -3.26 -12.42 -22.47
CA LEU A 40 -4.09 -13.06 -21.45
C LEU A 40 -5.60 -12.89 -21.69
N ARG A 41 -6.01 -11.81 -22.37
CA ARG A 41 -7.42 -11.54 -22.71
C ARG A 41 -7.91 -12.18 -24.00
N THR A 42 -6.99 -12.58 -24.88
CA THR A 42 -7.32 -12.99 -26.27
C THR A 42 -6.87 -14.41 -26.60
N CYS A 43 -5.90 -14.95 -25.89
CA CYS A 43 -5.40 -16.29 -26.06
C CYS A 43 -5.98 -17.20 -24.98
N GLN A 44 -6.30 -18.43 -25.37
CA GLN A 44 -6.79 -19.45 -24.44
C GLN A 44 -5.73 -19.74 -23.37
N PRO A 45 -6.11 -19.86 -22.09
CA PRO A 45 -5.17 -20.07 -20.99
C PRO A 45 -4.20 -21.25 -21.20
N ILE A 46 -4.69 -22.37 -21.76
CA ILE A 46 -3.90 -23.57 -22.02
C ILE A 46 -2.70 -23.30 -22.96
N HIS A 47 -2.84 -22.38 -23.91
CA HIS A 47 -1.75 -22.03 -24.84
C HIS A 47 -0.82 -20.95 -24.27
N MET A 48 -1.20 -20.32 -23.16
CA MET A 48 -0.44 -19.27 -22.50
C MET A 48 0.38 -19.80 -21.32
N GLU A 49 0.10 -21.01 -20.82
CA GLU A 49 0.69 -21.61 -19.63
C GLU A 49 2.23 -21.49 -19.56
N GLN A 50 2.93 -21.95 -20.60
CA GLN A 50 4.39 -21.88 -20.60
C GLN A 50 4.90 -20.43 -20.55
N ALA A 51 4.19 -19.50 -21.19
CA ALA A 51 4.58 -18.09 -21.23
C ALA A 51 4.31 -17.39 -19.90
N THR A 52 3.21 -17.72 -19.22
CA THR A 52 2.88 -17.17 -17.89
C THR A 52 3.81 -17.70 -16.81
N ILE A 53 4.12 -19.01 -16.82
CA ILE A 53 5.08 -19.61 -15.90
C ILE A 53 6.48 -19.00 -16.06
N LEU A 54 6.96 -18.86 -17.30
CA LEU A 54 8.26 -18.21 -17.58
C LEU A 54 8.28 -16.77 -17.05
N PHE A 55 7.24 -16.01 -17.34
CA PHE A 55 7.14 -14.61 -16.95
C PHE A 55 7.09 -14.45 -15.43
N ASP A 56 6.26 -15.23 -14.73
CA ASP A 56 6.10 -15.15 -13.28
C ASP A 56 7.37 -15.56 -12.53
N LYS A 57 8.10 -16.55 -13.04
CA LYS A 57 9.40 -16.94 -12.48
C LYS A 57 10.39 -15.78 -12.49
N GLU A 58 10.50 -15.09 -13.62
CA GLU A 58 11.43 -13.97 -13.78
C GLU A 58 10.94 -12.73 -13.04
N LEU A 59 9.63 -12.46 -13.06
CA LEU A 59 9.02 -11.41 -12.27
C LEU A 59 9.33 -11.59 -10.78
N ARG A 60 9.16 -12.81 -10.25
CA ARG A 60 9.53 -13.12 -8.85
C ARG A 60 11.00 -12.86 -8.58
N GLY A 61 11.91 -13.32 -9.44
CA GLY A 61 13.35 -13.11 -9.28
C GLY A 61 13.76 -11.64 -9.30
N VAL A 62 13.14 -10.83 -10.16
CA VAL A 62 13.41 -9.39 -10.24
C VAL A 62 12.88 -8.66 -9.00
N VAL A 63 11.70 -9.04 -8.49
CA VAL A 63 11.14 -8.45 -7.27
C VAL A 63 11.97 -8.82 -6.05
N GLU A 64 12.43 -10.07 -5.98
CA GLU A 64 13.41 -10.51 -4.98
C GLU A 64 14.68 -9.66 -5.04
N ASP A 65 15.26 -9.47 -6.22
CA ASP A 65 16.44 -8.62 -6.38
C ASP A 65 16.18 -7.15 -5.98
N ILE A 66 15.03 -6.57 -6.32
CA ILE A 66 14.65 -5.19 -5.90
C ILE A 66 14.49 -5.09 -4.38
N VAL A 67 13.94 -6.11 -3.72
CA VAL A 67 13.63 -6.06 -2.28
C VAL A 67 14.87 -6.38 -1.44
N VAL A 68 15.56 -7.48 -1.74
CA VAL A 68 16.66 -8.01 -0.92
C VAL A 68 18.03 -7.94 -1.57
N GLY A 69 18.13 -7.70 -2.89
CA GLY A 69 19.42 -7.48 -3.57
C GLY A 69 20.39 -8.65 -3.45
N GLY A 70 19.88 -9.88 -3.59
CA GLY A 70 20.62 -11.12 -3.33
C GLY A 70 20.69 -11.53 -1.85
N GLY A 71 20.03 -10.78 -0.95
CA GLY A 71 19.88 -11.14 0.46
C GLY A 71 18.87 -12.28 0.69
N PRO A 72 18.85 -12.87 1.91
CA PRO A 72 17.97 -13.98 2.24
C PRO A 72 16.52 -13.56 2.53
N TYR A 73 15.67 -14.56 2.79
CA TYR A 73 14.32 -14.45 3.37
C TYR A 73 13.22 -13.87 2.46
N PHE A 74 13.43 -13.82 1.15
CA PHE A 74 12.35 -13.59 0.18
C PHE A 74 11.68 -14.93 -0.18
N GLY A 75 10.69 -15.34 0.61
CA GLY A 75 9.98 -16.62 0.45
C GLY A 75 8.62 -16.49 -0.23
N ASP A 76 7.83 -17.57 -0.14
CA ASP A 76 6.50 -17.64 -0.76
C ASP A 76 5.50 -16.65 -0.13
N LEU A 77 5.56 -16.41 1.19
CA LEU A 77 4.75 -15.39 1.85
C LEU A 77 5.08 -13.99 1.31
N GLN A 78 6.38 -13.66 1.19
CA GLN A 78 6.84 -12.37 0.67
C GLN A 78 6.37 -12.16 -0.77
N TRP A 79 6.55 -13.16 -1.62
CA TRP A 79 6.06 -13.14 -3.00
C TRP A 79 4.54 -13.00 -3.06
N ARG A 80 3.82 -13.74 -2.21
CA ARG A 80 2.36 -13.68 -2.12
C ARG A 80 1.88 -12.29 -1.74
N VAL A 81 2.45 -11.64 -0.73
CA VAL A 81 2.11 -10.26 -0.35
C VAL A 81 2.49 -9.29 -1.48
N ALA A 82 3.69 -9.41 -2.04
CA ALA A 82 4.16 -8.54 -3.12
C ALA A 82 3.25 -8.57 -4.36
N SER A 83 2.71 -9.74 -4.69
CA SER A 83 1.85 -9.96 -5.86
C SER A 83 0.40 -9.49 -5.70
N LEU A 84 0.01 -9.07 -4.50
CA LEU A 84 -1.31 -8.49 -4.27
C LEU A 84 -1.44 -7.09 -4.88
N HIS A 85 -2.70 -6.68 -5.08
CA HIS A 85 -3.04 -5.30 -5.45
C HIS A 85 -2.63 -4.32 -4.35
N ILE A 86 -2.14 -3.12 -4.72
CA ILE A 86 -1.73 -2.05 -3.78
C ILE A 86 -2.80 -1.76 -2.72
N ARG A 87 -4.06 -1.62 -3.14
CA ARG A 87 -5.24 -1.41 -2.27
C ARG A 87 -5.48 -2.48 -1.21
N VAL A 88 -4.93 -3.68 -1.37
CA VAL A 88 -5.05 -4.78 -0.37
C VAL A 88 -3.68 -5.14 0.22
N GLY A 89 -2.76 -4.17 0.23
CA GLY A 89 -1.49 -4.28 0.95
C GLY A 89 -0.31 -4.83 0.15
N GLY A 90 -0.47 -5.12 -1.14
CA GLY A 90 0.64 -5.60 -1.97
C GLY A 90 1.46 -4.51 -2.65
N LEU A 91 2.43 -4.93 -3.46
CA LEU A 91 3.26 -4.04 -4.28
C LEU A 91 2.66 -3.76 -5.67
N GLY A 92 1.58 -4.47 -6.03
CA GLY A 92 0.90 -4.32 -7.33
C GLY A 92 1.53 -5.15 -8.46
N LEU A 93 2.22 -6.24 -8.14
CA LEU A 93 2.99 -7.07 -9.08
C LEU A 93 2.28 -8.39 -9.36
N TYR A 94 1.24 -8.37 -10.18
CA TYR A 94 0.36 -9.52 -10.38
C TYR A 94 1.04 -10.74 -11.02
N SER A 95 0.77 -11.92 -10.47
CA SER A 95 1.05 -13.20 -11.12
C SER A 95 0.19 -13.34 -12.39
N THR A 96 0.84 -13.54 -13.52
CA THR A 96 0.17 -13.75 -14.80
C THR A 96 -0.57 -15.08 -14.86
N VAL A 97 -0.10 -16.09 -14.11
CA VAL A 97 -0.79 -17.37 -13.95
C VAL A 97 -2.17 -17.15 -13.30
N GLU A 98 -2.24 -16.40 -12.21
CA GLU A 98 -3.50 -16.10 -11.51
C GLU A 98 -4.44 -15.23 -12.35
N VAL A 99 -3.88 -14.33 -13.16
CA VAL A 99 -4.66 -13.42 -13.99
C VAL A 99 -5.20 -14.05 -15.26
N ALA A 100 -4.53 -15.07 -15.80
CA ALA A 100 -4.84 -15.65 -17.11
C ALA A 100 -6.31 -16.05 -17.25
N LEU A 101 -6.85 -16.79 -16.28
CA LEU A 101 -8.22 -17.31 -16.34
C LEU A 101 -9.27 -16.19 -16.32
N TYR A 102 -9.22 -15.30 -15.34
CA TYR A 102 -10.24 -14.25 -15.26
C TYR A 102 -10.11 -13.20 -16.37
N ALA A 103 -8.90 -12.93 -16.86
CA ALA A 103 -8.69 -11.99 -17.96
C ALA A 103 -9.30 -12.51 -19.26
N PHE A 104 -9.09 -13.80 -19.56
CA PHE A 104 -9.70 -14.47 -20.71
C PHE A 104 -11.23 -14.49 -20.60
N VAL A 105 -11.76 -14.97 -19.48
CA VAL A 105 -13.21 -15.10 -19.29
C VAL A 105 -13.91 -13.75 -19.33
N ALA A 106 -13.39 -12.73 -18.63
CA ALA A 106 -13.98 -11.40 -18.66
C ALA A 106 -14.00 -10.78 -20.06
N SER A 107 -12.89 -10.90 -20.79
CA SER A 107 -12.74 -10.35 -22.14
C SER A 107 -13.75 -10.98 -23.11
N ARG A 108 -13.85 -12.32 -23.06
CA ARG A 108 -14.72 -13.07 -23.94
C ARG A 108 -16.20 -12.91 -23.57
N ALA A 109 -16.56 -12.92 -22.30
CA ALA A 109 -17.93 -12.70 -21.86
C ALA A 109 -18.43 -11.30 -22.29
N LEU A 110 -17.61 -10.25 -22.10
CA LEU A 110 -17.98 -8.89 -22.47
C LEU A 110 -18.16 -8.66 -23.97
N THR A 111 -17.45 -9.43 -24.80
CA THR A 111 -17.48 -9.28 -26.26
C THR A 111 -18.41 -10.29 -26.93
N TRP A 112 -19.21 -11.03 -26.15
CA TRP A 112 -20.03 -12.13 -26.67
C TRP A 112 -20.98 -11.67 -27.78
N VAL A 113 -21.78 -10.62 -27.54
CA VAL A 113 -22.73 -10.11 -28.56
C VAL A 113 -22.03 -9.76 -29.88
N LEU A 114 -20.82 -9.21 -29.79
CA LEU A 114 -20.02 -8.87 -30.97
C LEU A 114 -19.48 -10.12 -31.67
N GLN A 115 -19.02 -11.13 -30.91
CA GLN A 115 -18.59 -12.42 -31.46
C GLN A 115 -19.74 -13.11 -32.19
N ASP A 116 -20.94 -13.19 -31.58
CA ASP A 116 -22.15 -13.76 -32.20
C ASP A 116 -22.47 -13.05 -33.52
N TYR A 117 -22.35 -11.72 -33.56
CA TYR A 117 -22.63 -10.93 -34.76
C TYR A 117 -21.60 -11.20 -35.87
N ILE A 118 -20.30 -11.26 -35.54
CA ILE A 118 -19.22 -11.51 -36.50
C ILE A 118 -19.30 -12.95 -37.05
N LEU A 119 -19.65 -13.92 -36.20
CA LEU A 119 -19.63 -15.35 -36.53
C LEU A 119 -20.99 -15.88 -37.02
N ARG A 120 -21.99 -15.02 -37.17
CA ARG A 120 -23.39 -15.38 -37.45
C ARG A 120 -23.57 -16.34 -38.62
N ASP A 121 -22.78 -16.17 -39.68
CA ASP A 121 -22.85 -17.00 -40.90
C ASP A 121 -21.74 -18.07 -40.96
N GLY A 122 -20.91 -18.17 -39.93
CA GLY A 122 -19.77 -19.09 -39.86
C GLY A 122 -20.11 -20.49 -39.36
N GLY A 123 -21.36 -20.76 -38.98
CA GLY A 123 -21.79 -22.04 -38.40
C GLY A 123 -21.27 -22.32 -36.99
N ILE A 124 -20.64 -21.32 -36.35
CA ILE A 124 -20.12 -21.40 -34.99
C ILE A 124 -21.17 -20.82 -34.05
N TYR A 125 -21.72 -21.66 -33.17
CA TYR A 125 -22.76 -21.27 -32.21
C TYR A 125 -22.36 -21.62 -30.79
N GLY A 126 -22.70 -20.73 -29.85
CA GLY A 126 -22.54 -20.99 -28.42
C GLY A 126 -21.10 -20.83 -27.91
N MET A 127 -20.86 -21.35 -26.71
CA MET A 127 -19.54 -21.34 -26.07
C MET A 127 -18.67 -22.45 -26.64
N ASP A 128 -17.41 -22.15 -26.97
CA ASP A 128 -16.46 -23.23 -27.24
C ASP A 128 -16.02 -23.93 -25.94
N SER A 129 -15.47 -25.13 -26.12
CA SER A 129 -14.96 -25.97 -25.03
C SER A 129 -13.96 -25.23 -24.16
N ASP A 130 -13.12 -24.38 -24.73
CA ASP A 130 -12.04 -23.71 -24.02
C ASP A 130 -12.56 -22.60 -23.10
N PHE A 131 -13.66 -21.93 -23.48
CA PHE A 131 -14.37 -21.04 -22.55
C PHE A 131 -14.97 -21.81 -21.38
N ASN A 132 -15.63 -22.94 -21.65
CA ASN A 132 -16.23 -23.75 -20.59
C ASN A 132 -15.17 -24.24 -19.61
N ILE A 133 -14.03 -24.72 -20.11
CA ILE A 133 -12.87 -25.11 -19.28
C ILE A 133 -12.38 -23.93 -18.43
N ALA A 134 -12.24 -22.73 -19.01
CA ALA A 134 -11.80 -21.56 -18.27
C ALA A 134 -12.83 -21.10 -17.22
N LEU A 135 -14.12 -21.22 -17.53
CA LEU A 135 -15.22 -20.87 -16.63
C LEU A 135 -15.32 -21.85 -15.46
N ASP A 136 -15.15 -23.15 -15.73
CA ASP A 136 -15.10 -24.20 -14.71
C ASP A 136 -13.88 -24.02 -13.80
N GLY A 137 -12.71 -23.72 -14.37
CA GLY A 137 -11.52 -23.39 -13.57
C GLY A 137 -11.72 -22.17 -12.66
N LEU A 138 -12.47 -21.14 -13.10
CA LEU A 138 -12.85 -20.05 -12.22
C LEU A 138 -13.83 -20.50 -11.13
N ARG A 139 -14.74 -21.43 -11.40
CA ARG A 139 -15.69 -21.98 -10.43
C ARG A 139 -14.97 -22.75 -9.33
N ASP A 140 -13.95 -23.50 -9.69
CA ASP A 140 -13.09 -24.20 -8.73
C ASP A 140 -12.30 -23.22 -7.87
N MET A 141 -11.76 -22.15 -8.49
CA MET A 141 -11.05 -21.12 -7.75
C MET A 141 -11.96 -20.24 -6.89
N LEU A 142 -13.22 -20.02 -7.28
CA LEU A 142 -14.16 -19.12 -6.61
C LEU A 142 -15.50 -19.82 -6.30
N PRO A 143 -15.51 -20.85 -5.45
CA PRO A 143 -16.67 -21.72 -5.25
C PRO A 143 -17.88 -21.01 -4.65
N THR A 144 -17.66 -19.90 -3.93
CA THR A 144 -18.71 -19.09 -3.29
C THR A 144 -19.23 -17.96 -4.17
N PHE A 145 -18.66 -17.76 -5.36
CA PHE A 145 -19.04 -16.69 -6.28
C PHE A 145 -19.88 -17.22 -7.42
N ASP A 146 -21.02 -16.57 -7.69
CA ASP A 146 -21.89 -16.95 -8.81
C ASP A 146 -21.30 -16.50 -10.16
N ILE A 147 -20.69 -17.46 -10.83
CA ILE A 147 -20.07 -17.29 -12.16
C ILE A 147 -21.10 -17.39 -13.29
N SER A 148 -22.35 -17.80 -13.01
CA SER A 148 -23.38 -17.97 -14.05
C SER A 148 -23.65 -16.67 -14.83
N SER A 149 -23.44 -15.51 -14.21
CA SER A 149 -23.50 -14.19 -14.86
C SER A 149 -22.50 -14.00 -16.00
N PHE A 150 -21.43 -14.79 -16.06
CA PHE A 150 -20.44 -14.78 -17.15
C PHE A 150 -20.77 -15.82 -18.23
N ALA A 151 -21.83 -16.62 -18.01
CA ALA A 151 -22.25 -17.70 -18.89
C ALA A 151 -23.41 -17.32 -19.83
N SER A 152 -23.85 -16.07 -19.83
CA SER A 152 -24.86 -15.57 -20.75
C SER A 152 -24.54 -14.15 -21.20
N LYS A 153 -24.73 -13.87 -22.49
CA LYS A 153 -24.53 -12.55 -23.08
C LYS A 153 -25.45 -11.46 -22.50
N ASP A 154 -26.58 -11.85 -21.91
CA ASP A 154 -27.57 -10.91 -21.36
C ASP A 154 -27.27 -10.51 -19.90
N THR A 155 -26.42 -11.27 -19.20
CA THR A 155 -26.17 -11.12 -17.77
C THR A 155 -24.76 -10.68 -17.40
N VAL A 156 -23.85 -10.58 -18.39
CA VAL A 156 -22.45 -10.21 -18.14
C VAL A 156 -22.33 -8.82 -17.51
N PRO A 157 -21.64 -8.67 -16.38
CA PRO A 157 -21.41 -7.36 -15.78
C PRO A 157 -20.58 -6.46 -16.70
N GLN A 158 -20.97 -5.18 -16.88
CA GLN A 158 -20.23 -4.21 -17.70
C GLN A 158 -18.74 -4.07 -17.33
N LYS A 159 -18.40 -4.30 -16.05
CA LYS A 159 -17.03 -4.28 -15.54
C LYS A 159 -16.54 -5.70 -15.18
N ALA A 160 -16.83 -6.68 -16.04
CA ALA A 160 -16.52 -8.11 -15.85
C ALA A 160 -15.12 -8.36 -15.27
N GLN A 161 -14.08 -7.75 -15.85
CA GLN A 161 -12.71 -7.93 -15.39
C GLN A 161 -12.49 -7.40 -13.97
N HIS A 162 -13.06 -6.24 -13.63
CA HIS A 162 -12.96 -5.68 -12.29
C HIS A 162 -13.70 -6.57 -11.27
N VAL A 163 -14.87 -7.10 -11.63
CA VAL A 163 -15.66 -7.99 -10.77
C VAL A 163 -14.85 -9.25 -10.46
N LEU A 164 -14.36 -9.97 -11.46
CA LEU A 164 -13.59 -11.20 -11.24
C LEU A 164 -12.27 -10.92 -10.51
N ALA A 165 -11.53 -9.88 -10.89
CA ALA A 165 -10.29 -9.52 -10.20
C ALA A 165 -10.54 -9.21 -8.72
N SER A 166 -11.57 -8.42 -8.41
CA SER A 166 -11.93 -8.11 -7.02
C SER A 166 -12.26 -9.37 -6.24
N ARG A 167 -13.03 -10.30 -6.82
CA ARG A 167 -13.40 -11.56 -6.15
C ARG A 167 -12.20 -12.46 -5.90
N LEU A 168 -11.32 -12.59 -6.89
CA LEU A 168 -10.09 -13.37 -6.77
C LEU A 168 -9.17 -12.82 -5.68
N PHE A 169 -8.86 -11.53 -5.70
CA PHE A 169 -7.99 -10.94 -4.69
C PHE A 169 -8.63 -10.93 -3.30
N SER A 170 -9.95 -10.74 -3.19
CA SER A 170 -10.64 -10.89 -1.90
C SER A 170 -10.52 -12.30 -1.34
N LYS A 171 -10.70 -13.34 -2.17
CA LYS A 171 -10.51 -14.73 -1.75
C LYS A 171 -9.07 -14.99 -1.32
N ILE A 172 -8.10 -14.59 -2.13
CA ILE A 172 -6.67 -14.75 -1.80
C ILE A 172 -6.39 -14.14 -0.43
N VAL A 173 -6.83 -12.89 -0.18
CA VAL A 173 -6.61 -12.18 1.09
C VAL A 173 -7.26 -12.91 2.26
N GLN A 174 -8.46 -13.47 2.09
CA GLN A 174 -9.14 -14.26 3.13
C GLN A 174 -8.37 -15.54 3.48
N ASP A 175 -7.81 -16.20 2.48
CA ASP A 175 -7.10 -17.47 2.67
C ASP A 175 -5.64 -17.27 3.14
N MET A 176 -5.09 -16.05 3.06
CA MET A 176 -3.70 -15.73 3.42
C MET A 176 -3.29 -16.24 4.79
N GLU A 177 -4.07 -15.93 5.82
CA GLU A 177 -3.68 -16.22 7.20
C GLU A 177 -3.57 -17.73 7.45
N VAL A 178 -4.45 -18.51 6.83
CA VAL A 178 -4.52 -19.97 6.97
C VAL A 178 -3.46 -20.63 6.10
N ASN A 179 -3.34 -20.22 4.83
CA ASN A 179 -2.44 -20.84 3.86
C ASN A 179 -0.96 -20.68 4.22
N PHE A 180 -0.60 -19.62 4.95
CA PHE A 180 0.78 -19.31 5.31
C PHE A 180 1.07 -19.45 6.81
N ASP A 181 0.11 -19.94 7.60
CA ASP A 181 0.23 -20.06 9.07
C ASP A 181 0.81 -18.79 9.71
N MET A 182 0.19 -17.64 9.40
CA MET A 182 0.76 -16.34 9.75
C MET A 182 0.80 -16.15 11.26
N THR A 183 1.97 -15.78 11.77
CA THR A 183 2.15 -15.36 13.17
C THR A 183 1.29 -14.14 13.50
N ILE A 184 0.98 -13.93 14.80
CA ILE A 184 0.22 -12.76 15.29
C ILE A 184 0.79 -11.44 14.74
N ARG A 185 2.11 -11.32 14.71
CA ARG A 185 2.80 -10.16 14.16
C ARG A 185 2.55 -10.02 12.66
N GLN A 186 2.73 -11.08 11.88
CA GLN A 186 2.52 -11.04 10.43
C GLN A 186 1.07 -10.65 10.10
N LYS A 187 0.09 -11.16 10.84
CA LYS A 187 -1.32 -10.76 10.71
C LYS A 187 -1.51 -9.26 10.98
N ALA A 188 -0.93 -8.75 12.06
CA ALA A 188 -1.00 -7.33 12.41
C ALA A 188 -0.36 -6.44 11.33
N VAL A 189 0.84 -6.80 10.84
CA VAL A 189 1.51 -6.08 9.74
C VAL A 189 0.63 -6.13 8.49
N PHE A 190 0.14 -7.30 8.09
CA PHE A 190 -0.67 -7.45 6.89
C PHE A 190 -1.96 -6.64 6.95
N GLY A 191 -2.63 -6.60 8.12
CA GLY A 191 -3.76 -5.70 8.35
C GLY A 191 -3.38 -4.22 8.19
N CYS A 192 -2.22 -3.79 8.71
CA CYS A 192 -1.74 -2.43 8.52
C CYS A 192 -1.50 -2.07 7.05
N LEU A 193 -0.95 -3.01 6.25
CA LEU A 193 -0.71 -2.78 4.82
C LEU A 193 -2.01 -2.59 4.03
N GLN A 194 -3.11 -3.18 4.49
CA GLN A 194 -4.45 -3.05 3.89
C GLN A 194 -5.16 -1.75 4.27
N ALA A 195 -4.62 -0.99 5.24
CA ALA A 195 -5.20 0.29 5.61
C ALA A 195 -5.22 1.26 4.42
N SER A 196 -6.24 2.11 4.39
CA SER A 196 -6.30 3.20 3.42
C SER A 196 -5.02 4.03 3.50
N HIS A 197 -4.45 4.36 2.33
CA HIS A 197 -3.22 5.14 2.16
C HIS A 197 -1.90 4.45 2.57
N ALA A 198 -1.91 3.28 3.20
CA ALA A 198 -0.69 2.62 3.69
C ALA A 198 0.34 2.32 2.59
N GLN A 199 -0.12 2.00 1.39
CA GLN A 199 0.73 1.69 0.23
C GLN A 199 0.88 2.87 -0.76
N ASN A 200 0.39 4.08 -0.42
CA ASN A 200 0.41 5.21 -1.35
C ASN A 200 1.83 5.68 -1.69
N PHE A 201 2.82 5.44 -0.83
CA PHE A 201 4.22 5.78 -1.12
C PHE A 201 4.74 5.06 -2.38
N LEU A 202 4.19 3.89 -2.72
CA LEU A 202 4.52 3.17 -3.94
C LEU A 202 4.10 3.91 -5.21
N LEU A 203 3.17 4.88 -5.11
CA LEU A 203 2.64 5.66 -6.23
C LEU A 203 3.43 6.95 -6.47
N ALA A 204 4.36 7.31 -5.59
CA ALA A 204 5.20 8.48 -5.75
C ALA A 204 6.24 8.26 -6.87
N ILE A 205 6.35 9.24 -7.77
CA ILE A 205 7.40 9.26 -8.80
C ILE A 205 8.68 9.80 -8.14
N PRO A 206 9.84 9.13 -8.26
CA PRO A 206 11.08 9.59 -7.65
C PRO A 206 11.59 10.87 -8.34
N ILE A 207 11.18 12.03 -7.82
CA ILE A 207 11.59 13.35 -8.31
C ILE A 207 12.36 14.07 -7.19
N ASP A 208 13.66 14.27 -7.39
CA ASP A 208 14.56 14.89 -6.41
C ASP A 208 14.09 16.28 -5.99
N GLY A 209 13.72 17.12 -6.97
CA GLY A 209 13.24 18.49 -6.72
C GLY A 209 11.93 18.58 -5.92
N LEU A 210 11.23 17.46 -5.74
CA LEU A 210 10.02 17.37 -4.91
C LEU A 210 10.25 16.58 -3.61
N GLY A 211 11.48 16.12 -3.34
CA GLY A 211 11.79 15.29 -2.18
C GLY A 211 11.07 13.94 -2.20
N GLN A 212 10.73 13.42 -3.39
CA GLN A 212 10.00 12.16 -3.57
C GLN A 212 10.91 10.96 -3.82
N HIS A 213 12.21 11.21 -4.02
CA HIS A 213 13.23 10.16 -4.15
C HIS A 213 13.78 9.78 -2.77
N MET A 214 13.80 8.48 -2.47
CA MET A 214 14.40 7.93 -1.25
C MET A 214 15.85 7.53 -1.56
N SER A 215 16.79 8.39 -1.19
CA SER A 215 18.22 8.21 -1.43
C SER A 215 19.00 8.31 -0.12
N PRO A 216 19.86 7.32 0.20
CA PRO A 216 20.37 6.25 -0.67
C PRO A 216 19.41 5.07 -0.93
N PRO A 217 19.61 4.28 -2.01
CA PRO A 217 18.81 3.10 -2.38
C PRO A 217 18.44 2.11 -1.27
N VAL A 218 19.28 2.01 -0.24
CA VAL A 218 19.06 1.14 0.92
C VAL A 218 17.81 1.54 1.72
N GLU A 219 17.43 2.82 1.75
CA GLU A 219 16.25 3.29 2.48
C GLU A 219 14.97 2.67 1.93
N TYR A 220 14.81 2.69 0.61
CA TYR A 220 13.64 2.09 -0.05
C TYR A 220 13.60 0.57 0.17
N ARG A 221 14.74 -0.11 0.06
CA ARG A 221 14.87 -1.55 0.32
C ARG A 221 14.50 -1.90 1.76
N ILE A 222 14.92 -1.11 2.74
CA ILE A 222 14.55 -1.29 4.14
C ILE A 222 13.03 -1.18 4.34
N ILE A 223 12.37 -0.21 3.70
CA ILE A 223 10.91 -0.05 3.77
C ILE A 223 10.21 -1.26 3.15
N LEU A 224 10.65 -1.72 1.98
CA LEU A 224 10.09 -2.92 1.35
C LEU A 224 10.27 -4.16 2.22
N ARG A 225 11.47 -4.38 2.77
CA ARG A 225 11.77 -5.50 3.67
C ARG A 225 10.89 -5.46 4.92
N TYR A 226 10.79 -4.31 5.58
CA TYR A 226 9.95 -4.13 6.76
C TYR A 226 8.48 -4.47 6.47
N ARG A 227 7.94 -3.96 5.35
CA ARG A 227 6.56 -4.21 4.94
C ARG A 227 6.32 -5.65 4.50
N LEU A 228 7.30 -6.30 3.87
CA LEU A 228 7.24 -7.71 3.50
C LEU A 228 7.63 -8.66 4.66
N MET A 229 7.80 -8.13 5.87
CA MET A 229 8.08 -8.91 7.08
C MET A 229 9.41 -9.68 6.97
N ILE A 230 10.36 -9.13 6.23
CA ILE A 230 11.70 -9.66 6.03
C ILE A 230 12.60 -9.13 7.16
N PRO A 231 13.35 -9.99 7.86
CA PRO A 231 14.36 -9.58 8.84
C PRO A 231 15.32 -8.55 8.21
N ILE A 232 15.50 -7.40 8.88
CA ILE A 232 16.42 -6.33 8.48
C ILE A 232 17.83 -6.62 9.00
N PHE A 233 17.92 -7.08 10.24
CA PHE A 233 19.16 -7.40 10.96
C PHE A 233 19.36 -8.92 11.05
N PRO A 234 20.61 -9.41 11.01
CA PRO A 234 20.91 -10.84 11.00
C PRO A 234 20.72 -11.51 12.37
N ILE A 235 20.95 -10.79 13.46
CA ILE A 235 20.86 -11.29 14.83
C ILE A 235 20.18 -10.22 15.68
N ASP A 236 19.46 -10.65 16.71
CA ASP A 236 18.98 -9.79 17.78
C ASP A 236 20.20 -9.24 18.56
N GLU A 237 20.55 -7.97 18.33
CA GLU A 237 21.66 -7.29 19.00
C GLU A 237 21.14 -6.20 19.95
N PHE A 238 21.93 -5.80 20.94
CA PHE A 238 21.57 -4.63 21.75
C PHE A 238 21.52 -3.38 20.89
N PHE A 239 20.40 -2.64 20.96
CA PHE A 239 20.28 -1.43 20.17
C PHE A 239 21.33 -0.39 20.61
N PRO A 240 22.27 0.03 19.73
CA PRO A 240 23.45 0.79 20.15
C PRO A 240 23.12 2.12 20.81
N VAL A 241 21.96 2.69 20.46
CA VAL A 241 21.57 4.03 20.85
C VAL A 241 20.91 4.06 22.22
N CYS A 242 19.89 3.21 22.47
CA CYS A 242 19.20 3.24 23.75
C CYS A 242 19.83 2.32 24.80
N ARG A 243 20.54 1.26 24.38
CA ARG A 243 21.11 0.20 25.24
C ARG A 243 20.12 -0.44 26.23
N LYS A 244 18.81 -0.18 26.09
CA LYS A 244 17.73 -0.56 27.01
C LYS A 244 16.85 -1.68 26.45
N SER A 245 16.93 -1.94 25.16
CA SER A 245 16.12 -2.96 24.50
C SER A 245 16.93 -3.65 23.41
N CYS A 246 16.61 -4.92 23.19
CA CYS A 246 17.13 -5.65 22.04
C CYS A 246 16.59 -5.02 20.75
N LEU A 247 17.46 -4.82 19.77
CA LEU A 247 17.06 -4.56 18.40
C LEU A 247 16.54 -5.87 17.85
N ASP A 248 15.23 -5.98 17.72
CA ASP A 248 14.63 -7.14 17.06
C ASP A 248 15.13 -7.22 15.62
N GLN A 249 15.30 -8.43 15.11
CA GLN A 249 15.74 -8.67 13.72
C GLN A 249 14.94 -7.89 12.66
N ILE A 250 13.69 -7.50 12.94
CA ILE A 250 12.83 -6.77 12.00
C ILE A 250 12.86 -5.25 12.25
N GLY A 251 13.59 -4.77 13.26
CA GLY A 251 13.85 -3.36 13.51
C GLY A 251 12.68 -2.55 14.07
N GLU A 252 11.67 -3.18 14.67
CA GLU A 252 10.54 -2.46 15.30
C GLU A 252 11.00 -1.47 16.35
N HIS A 253 11.96 -1.84 17.19
CA HIS A 253 12.47 -0.93 18.22
C HIS A 253 12.97 0.38 17.61
N ALA A 254 13.69 0.31 16.49
CA ALA A 254 14.23 1.48 15.79
C ALA A 254 13.13 2.39 15.18
N VAL A 255 11.92 1.88 14.97
CA VAL A 255 10.80 2.67 14.46
C VAL A 255 10.21 3.60 15.53
N HIS A 256 10.24 3.20 16.81
CA HIS A 256 9.57 3.90 17.90
C HIS A 256 10.47 4.33 19.07
N CYS A 257 11.76 3.96 19.07
CA CYS A 257 12.69 4.34 20.12
C CYS A 257 12.75 5.86 20.28
N LYS A 258 12.43 6.36 21.47
CA LYS A 258 12.44 7.81 21.80
C LYS A 258 13.85 8.37 21.99
N GLU A 259 14.80 7.49 22.28
CA GLU A 259 16.21 7.84 22.50
C GLU A 259 16.99 7.96 21.20
N LEU A 260 16.39 7.52 20.09
CA LEU A 260 16.92 7.84 18.77
C LEU A 260 16.88 9.36 18.56
N PRO A 261 18.02 10.00 18.21
CA PRO A 261 18.03 11.39 17.74
C PRO A 261 17.02 11.63 16.60
N GLY A 262 16.76 10.57 15.82
CA GLY A 262 15.79 10.56 14.73
C GLY A 262 14.32 10.71 15.14
N PHE A 263 13.94 10.54 16.41
CA PHE A 263 12.53 10.65 16.81
C PHE A 263 11.97 12.05 16.56
N LYS A 264 12.68 13.09 17.03
CA LYS A 264 12.32 14.48 16.80
C LYS A 264 12.44 14.84 15.33
N TYR A 265 13.54 14.46 14.68
CA TYR A 265 13.76 14.68 13.26
C TYR A 265 12.61 14.18 12.37
N ARG A 266 12.08 12.97 12.62
CA ARG A 266 10.97 12.41 11.84
C ARG A 266 9.68 13.23 12.00
N HIS A 267 9.41 13.74 13.20
CA HIS A 267 8.27 14.62 13.45
C HIS A 267 8.45 15.97 12.76
N ASP A 268 9.61 16.61 12.94
CA ASP A 268 9.96 17.87 12.30
C ASP A 268 9.91 17.76 10.77
N PHE A 269 10.38 16.65 10.19
CA PHE A 269 10.34 16.40 8.75
C PHE A 269 8.91 16.33 8.21
N VAL A 270 7.99 15.62 8.89
CA VAL A 270 6.59 15.55 8.46
C VAL A 270 5.91 16.93 8.61
N MET A 271 6.21 17.65 9.68
CA MET A 271 5.75 19.03 9.87
C MET A 271 6.23 19.94 8.73
N ASP A 272 7.49 19.80 8.31
CA ASP A 272 8.09 20.58 7.24
C ASP A 272 7.44 20.30 5.89
N VAL A 273 7.21 19.02 5.57
CA VAL A 273 6.49 18.58 4.35
C VAL A 273 5.06 19.10 4.36
N LEU A 274 4.35 19.00 5.49
CA LEU A 274 2.99 19.52 5.61
C LEU A 274 2.92 21.03 5.35
N CYS A 275 3.87 21.79 5.89
CA CYS A 275 3.97 23.23 5.64
C CYS A 275 4.29 23.55 4.17
N ASP A 276 5.14 22.76 3.52
CA ASP A 276 5.43 22.92 2.09
C ASP A 276 4.19 22.67 1.24
N ILE A 277 3.42 21.61 1.55
CA ILE A 277 2.13 21.31 0.90
C ILE A 277 1.18 22.51 1.02
N PHE A 278 0.99 23.05 2.22
CA PHE A 278 0.13 24.21 2.42
C PHE A 278 0.58 25.44 1.62
N LYS A 279 1.87 25.76 1.65
CA LYS A 279 2.41 26.90 0.89
C LYS A 279 2.19 26.75 -0.61
N ARG A 280 2.39 25.55 -1.16
CA ARG A 280 2.12 25.24 -2.57
C ARG A 280 0.64 25.33 -2.93
N ALA A 281 -0.25 25.03 -1.97
CA ALA A 281 -1.69 25.22 -2.12
C ALA A 281 -2.13 26.70 -1.94
N GLY A 282 -1.20 27.64 -1.73
CA GLY A 282 -1.52 29.05 -1.48
C GLY A 282 -2.08 29.32 -0.08
N VAL A 283 -1.96 28.35 0.84
CA VAL A 283 -2.43 28.46 2.22
C VAL A 283 -1.32 29.03 3.10
N SER A 284 -1.63 30.10 3.83
CA SER A 284 -0.68 30.71 4.76
C SER A 284 -0.56 29.88 6.03
N VAL A 285 0.67 29.54 6.41
CA VAL A 285 0.98 28.71 7.58
C VAL A 285 2.20 29.20 8.33
N LYS A 286 2.26 28.92 9.63
CA LYS A 286 3.47 29.10 10.46
C LYS A 286 3.76 27.84 11.29
N LYS A 287 5.05 27.52 11.40
CA LYS A 287 5.58 26.42 12.22
C LYS A 287 5.78 26.87 13.66
N GLU A 288 5.55 25.96 14.61
CA GLU A 288 5.88 26.09 16.03
C GLU A 288 5.48 27.44 16.65
N VAL A 289 4.29 27.96 16.31
CA VAL A 289 3.87 29.28 16.80
C VAL A 289 3.61 29.19 18.32
N PRO A 290 4.18 30.10 19.13
CA PRO A 290 3.75 30.27 20.50
C PRO A 290 2.29 30.76 20.51
N VAL A 291 1.38 29.84 20.81
CA VAL A 291 -0.04 30.13 20.89
C VAL A 291 -0.36 30.61 22.31
N ASN A 292 0.01 31.86 22.61
CA ASN A 292 0.04 32.42 23.97
C ASN A 292 -1.33 32.53 24.67
N PHE A 293 -2.42 32.22 23.99
CA PHE A 293 -3.77 32.27 24.56
C PHE A 293 -4.17 31.03 25.37
N LEU A 294 -3.30 30.02 25.44
CA LEU A 294 -3.45 28.90 26.38
C LEU A 294 -2.94 29.22 27.79
N THR A 295 -2.43 30.42 28.01
CA THR A 295 -1.94 30.90 29.31
C THR A 295 -3.12 31.04 30.25
N ASP A 296 -3.20 30.19 31.28
CA ASP A 296 -4.03 30.50 32.45
C ASP A 296 -3.53 31.85 33.00
N PRO A 297 -4.36 32.89 33.07
CA PRO A 297 -3.97 34.20 33.61
C PRO A 297 -3.37 34.10 35.03
N GLN A 298 -3.68 33.06 35.80
CA GLN A 298 -3.17 32.82 37.14
C GLN A 298 -1.85 32.02 37.17
N GLU A 299 -1.57 31.17 36.18
CA GLU A 299 -0.34 30.33 36.19
C GLU A 299 0.86 31.00 35.49
N GLY A 300 0.68 32.15 34.83
CA GLY A 300 1.76 33.00 34.32
C GLY A 300 2.63 32.41 33.19
N ARG A 301 2.54 31.10 32.92
CA ARG A 301 3.15 30.40 31.79
C ARG A 301 2.32 29.17 31.45
N SER A 302 1.56 29.22 30.36
CA SER A 302 1.16 27.98 29.73
C SER A 302 2.33 27.39 28.97
N THR A 303 2.72 26.19 29.39
CA THR A 303 3.71 25.36 28.69
C THR A 303 3.10 24.63 27.49
N LEU A 304 1.78 24.77 27.27
CA LEU A 304 1.08 24.09 26.19
C LEU A 304 1.36 24.81 24.88
N ARG A 305 2.10 24.15 23.99
CA ARG A 305 2.19 24.46 22.56
C ARG A 305 1.19 23.56 21.85
N PRO A 306 0.00 24.06 21.49
CA PRO A 306 -1.07 23.22 20.96
C PRO A 306 -0.98 23.02 19.45
N ALA A 307 -0.01 23.64 18.77
CA ALA A 307 0.08 23.62 17.33
C ALA A 307 1.55 23.50 16.91
N ASP A 308 1.86 22.39 16.26
CA ASP A 308 3.08 22.25 15.47
C ASP A 308 2.97 23.13 14.21
N VAL A 309 1.76 23.21 13.63
CA VAL A 309 1.45 24.07 12.48
C VAL A 309 0.19 24.89 12.74
N LEU A 310 0.30 26.21 12.61
CA LEU A 310 -0.83 27.13 12.61
C LEU A 310 -1.21 27.47 11.16
N VAL A 311 -2.44 27.15 10.77
CA VAL A 311 -2.98 27.38 9.43
C VAL A 311 -3.92 28.58 9.46
N TYR A 312 -3.66 29.61 8.65
CA TYR A 312 -4.43 30.84 8.66
C TYR A 312 -5.64 30.76 7.72
N GLY A 313 -6.83 31.16 8.20
CA GLY A 313 -8.03 31.31 7.38
C GLY A 313 -8.60 30.00 6.84
N GLY A 314 -8.17 28.84 7.35
CA GLY A 314 -8.41 27.54 6.75
C GLY A 314 -9.84 27.00 6.91
N ILE A 315 -10.40 26.99 8.11
CA ILE A 315 -11.68 26.29 8.38
C ILE A 315 -12.75 27.29 8.79
N GLY A 316 -13.73 27.53 7.92
CA GLY A 316 -14.85 28.43 8.24
C GLY A 316 -14.40 29.85 8.62
N ARG A 317 -13.33 30.35 7.97
CA ARG A 317 -12.64 31.62 8.27
C ARG A 317 -11.91 31.68 9.63
N LYS A 318 -11.83 30.56 10.38
CA LYS A 318 -11.02 30.45 11.59
C LYS A 318 -9.61 29.93 11.29
N HIS A 319 -8.67 30.28 12.16
CA HIS A 319 -7.33 29.68 12.15
C HIS A 319 -7.40 28.25 12.71
N ALA A 320 -6.58 27.35 12.17
CA ALA A 320 -6.52 25.96 12.62
C ALA A 320 -5.16 25.65 13.29
N CYS A 321 -5.23 25.10 14.50
CA CYS A 321 -4.10 24.58 15.25
C CYS A 321 -3.94 23.09 14.92
N VAL A 322 -2.91 22.75 14.16
CA VAL A 322 -2.60 21.37 13.77
C VAL A 322 -1.46 20.86 14.64
N ASP A 323 -1.68 19.74 15.30
CA ASP A 323 -0.72 19.09 16.19
C ASP A 323 -0.43 17.67 15.71
N LEU A 324 0.83 17.40 15.40
CA LEU A 324 1.27 16.16 14.78
C LEU A 324 1.58 15.11 15.84
N THR A 325 1.06 13.91 15.62
CA THR A 325 1.39 12.74 16.43
C THR A 325 1.62 11.53 15.55
N ARG A 326 2.80 10.93 15.71
CA ARG A 326 3.19 9.69 15.05
C ARG A 326 3.11 8.55 16.06
N VAL A 327 2.44 7.47 15.69
CA VAL A 327 2.41 6.23 16.48
C VAL A 327 3.07 5.07 15.71
N SER A 328 3.49 4.05 16.44
CA SER A 328 3.88 2.77 15.87
C SER A 328 2.86 1.74 16.34
N PRO A 329 2.04 1.16 15.46
CA PRO A 329 0.86 0.41 15.87
C PRO A 329 1.22 -0.92 16.53
N LEU A 330 2.43 -1.43 16.29
CA LEU A 330 2.93 -2.70 16.84
C LEU A 330 3.54 -2.57 18.24
N VAL A 331 3.60 -1.36 18.80
CA VAL A 331 4.18 -1.15 20.14
C VAL A 331 3.32 -1.86 21.18
N GLY A 332 3.92 -2.83 21.88
CA GLY A 332 3.21 -3.59 22.90
C GLY A 332 2.17 -4.56 22.31
N LEU A 333 2.34 -5.00 21.06
CA LEU A 333 1.54 -6.07 20.46
C LEU A 333 1.58 -7.30 21.39
N ARG A 334 0.40 -7.69 21.89
CA ARG A 334 0.17 -8.87 22.73
C ARG A 334 -0.67 -9.88 21.96
N THR A 335 -0.89 -11.04 22.54
CA THR A 335 -1.78 -12.11 22.04
C THR A 335 -3.26 -11.73 21.89
N GLY A 336 -3.64 -10.47 22.14
CA GLY A 336 -5.02 -9.99 21.98
C GLY A 336 -5.33 -9.52 20.56
N ASP A 337 -6.60 -9.17 20.32
CA ASP A 337 -7.08 -8.70 19.02
C ASP A 337 -6.40 -7.38 18.64
N PHE A 338 -5.65 -7.41 17.54
CA PHE A 338 -5.03 -6.22 16.96
C PHE A 338 -6.02 -5.50 16.03
N ILE A 339 -6.24 -4.21 16.29
CA ILE A 339 -7.13 -3.38 15.47
C ILE A 339 -6.31 -2.32 14.74
N VAL A 340 -6.30 -2.41 13.41
CA VAL A 340 -5.60 -1.47 12.53
C VAL A 340 -6.07 -0.03 12.79
N GLY A 341 -5.11 0.90 12.93
CA GLY A 341 -5.36 2.32 13.15
C GLY A 341 -5.81 2.71 14.56
N GLN A 342 -6.08 1.74 15.46
CA GLN A 342 -6.59 2.02 16.80
C GLN A 342 -5.67 2.94 17.62
N GLU A 343 -4.35 2.71 17.55
CA GLU A 343 -3.38 3.53 18.28
C GLU A 343 -3.31 4.97 17.76
N ALA A 344 -3.46 5.18 16.45
CA ALA A 344 -3.50 6.51 15.86
C ALA A 344 -4.79 7.25 16.27
N LEU A 345 -5.92 6.55 16.28
CA LEU A 345 -7.21 7.09 16.73
C LEU A 345 -7.18 7.45 18.22
N LYS A 346 -6.62 6.59 19.09
CA LYS A 346 -6.45 6.88 20.52
C LYS A 346 -5.56 8.12 20.73
N ALA A 347 -4.46 8.22 19.99
CA ALA A 347 -3.57 9.37 20.06
C ALA A 347 -4.28 10.66 19.62
N ALA A 348 -5.04 10.62 18.52
CA ALA A 348 -5.87 11.73 18.07
C ALA A 348 -6.86 12.19 19.16
N SER A 349 -7.66 11.26 19.71
CA SER A 349 -8.64 11.57 20.76
C SER A 349 -7.98 12.17 22.01
N SER A 350 -6.81 11.66 22.40
CA SER A 350 -6.06 12.17 23.54
C SER A 350 -5.58 13.61 23.32
N LYS A 351 -5.18 13.96 22.09
CA LYS A 351 -4.79 15.31 21.71
C LYS A 351 -6.01 16.26 21.69
N VAL A 352 -7.15 15.81 21.19
CA VAL A 352 -8.42 16.57 21.20
C VAL A 352 -8.82 16.93 22.63
N VAL A 353 -8.87 15.94 23.53
CA VAL A 353 -9.20 16.16 24.96
C VAL A 353 -8.27 17.20 25.59
N LYS A 354 -6.99 17.19 25.21
CA LYS A 354 -5.98 18.09 25.77
C LYS A 354 -6.05 19.52 25.23
N HIS A 355 -6.44 19.72 23.97
CA HIS A 355 -6.21 21.00 23.28
C HIS A 355 -7.46 21.65 22.67
N GLU A 356 -8.53 20.90 22.42
CA GLU A 356 -9.70 21.41 21.67
C GLU A 356 -10.41 22.56 22.38
N LYS A 357 -10.76 22.38 23.66
CA LYS A 357 -11.49 23.39 24.43
C LYS A 357 -10.77 24.74 24.39
N ALA A 358 -9.48 24.73 24.67
CA ALA A 358 -8.72 25.95 24.78
C ALA A 358 -8.40 26.59 23.40
N CYS A 359 -8.38 25.80 22.32
CA CYS A 359 -8.41 26.37 20.96
C CYS A 359 -9.77 27.03 20.65
N SER A 360 -10.87 26.37 20.99
CA SER A 360 -12.23 26.86 20.75
C SER A 360 -12.53 28.15 21.51
N ASP A 361 -12.16 28.22 22.79
CA ASP A 361 -12.30 29.42 23.65
C ASP A 361 -11.58 30.64 23.04
N ASN A 362 -10.58 30.40 22.20
CA ASN A 362 -9.79 31.42 21.51
C ASN A 362 -10.10 31.52 20.01
N GLN A 363 -11.26 31.04 19.57
CA GLN A 363 -11.73 31.10 18.17
C GLN A 363 -10.86 30.35 17.15
N HIS A 364 -10.09 29.36 17.59
CA HIS A 364 -9.32 28.47 16.72
C HIS A 364 -9.99 27.10 16.59
N VAL A 365 -9.74 26.41 15.47
CA VAL A 365 -10.13 25.01 15.28
C VAL A 365 -8.93 24.14 15.60
N PHE A 366 -9.10 23.12 16.44
CA PHE A 366 -8.04 22.14 16.70
C PHE A 366 -8.15 20.97 15.71
N ILE A 367 -7.02 20.50 15.18
CA ILE A 367 -6.97 19.33 14.28
C ILE A 367 -5.86 18.38 14.76
N PRO A 368 -6.21 17.18 15.25
CA PRO A 368 -5.22 16.17 15.58
C PRO A 368 -4.66 15.54 14.28
N PHE A 369 -3.39 15.81 13.96
CA PHE A 369 -2.72 15.18 12.83
C PHE A 369 -2.08 13.86 13.26
N ALA A 370 -2.91 12.82 13.40
CA ALA A 370 -2.47 11.51 13.85
C ALA A 370 -2.25 10.52 12.69
N PHE A 371 -1.09 9.88 12.66
CA PHE A 371 -0.74 8.86 11.67
C PHE A 371 0.15 7.78 12.26
N ASP A 372 0.20 6.63 11.61
CA ASP A 372 1.06 5.52 11.99
C ASP A 372 2.23 5.28 11.03
N THR A 373 3.16 4.43 11.43
CA THR A 373 4.39 4.12 10.66
C THR A 373 4.15 3.27 9.42
N PHE A 374 2.97 2.66 9.26
CA PHE A 374 2.59 1.92 8.06
C PHE A 374 1.83 2.81 7.06
N GLY A 375 1.42 4.00 7.47
CA GLY A 375 0.76 5.00 6.62
C GLY A 375 -0.76 5.10 6.85
N PHE A 376 -1.29 4.55 7.96
CA PHE A 376 -2.64 4.88 8.39
C PHE A 376 -2.72 6.38 8.72
N LEU A 377 -3.76 7.04 8.22
CA LEU A 377 -4.07 8.44 8.51
C LEU A 377 -5.41 8.48 9.26
N ALA A 378 -5.46 9.19 10.39
CA ALA A 378 -6.72 9.43 11.07
C ALA A 378 -7.68 10.24 10.17
N PRO A 379 -9.01 10.10 10.33
CA PRO A 379 -9.99 10.80 9.51
C PRO A 379 -9.75 12.31 9.39
N ASP A 380 -9.41 12.98 10.50
CA ASP A 380 -9.11 14.43 10.53
C ASP A 380 -7.95 14.82 9.59
N VAL A 381 -6.93 13.95 9.47
CA VAL A 381 -5.81 14.15 8.55
C VAL A 381 -6.27 14.04 7.11
N VAL A 382 -7.07 13.01 6.80
CA VAL A 382 -7.60 12.79 5.46
C VAL A 382 -8.48 13.96 5.03
N ASP A 383 -9.32 14.47 5.93
CA ASP A 383 -10.20 15.61 5.67
C ASP A 383 -9.44 16.93 5.55
N LEU A 384 -8.32 17.08 6.25
CA LEU A 384 -7.43 18.23 6.10
C LEU A 384 -6.72 18.23 4.74
N LEU A 385 -6.20 17.08 4.30
CA LEU A 385 -5.43 16.95 3.06
C LEU A 385 -6.28 16.96 1.78
N LYS A 386 -7.60 16.71 1.88
CA LYS A 386 -8.54 16.78 0.74
C LYS A 386 -9.02 18.19 0.42
N ARG A 387 -8.86 19.13 1.34
CA ARG A 387 -9.20 20.54 1.17
C ARG A 387 -8.13 21.25 0.36
#